data_AF-A0A6S6TLA7-F1
#
_entry.id   AF-A0A6S6TLA7-F1
#
_cell.length_a   1.000
_cell.length_b   1.000
_cell.length_c   1.000
_cell.angle_alpha   90.00
_cell.angle_beta   90.00
_cell.angle_gamma   90.00
#
_symmetry.space_group_name_H-M   'P 1'
#
loop_
_entity.id
_entity.type
_entity.pdbx_description
1 polymer ?
#
loop_
_entity_poly.entity_id
_entity_poly.type
_entity_poly.pdbx_seq_one_letter_code
_entity_poly.pdbx_strand_id
1 'polypeptide(L)'
;MILLELSFIMDKRKTGIALFITLMVIASIMSIIAVSFTYLEKVQKDAGRTSALIQANLLYGNTVEILKRFFPAESDNNDKLALIYTMPLILNEAKSGFSLNLTCQALMIGPPINWLDEKVTSTMPEKTTITKGVFESIIEIYDIKEPNELEELLLQEITGKYTQNRDYEPRLKQQKGIVSKEQFNKVLLHYALMYDDQKVLTIPWEKYFSFIHTTKDTKIDGNYLSPEFMSVAFDIPIEIVQDSWIVGESTLSTFLTENGISKTINNKIYANKALNAMHCKQTFVYQERQYRFKFNYIKGRSNNFEFNGQN
;
A
#
# COMPACT_ATOMS: atom_id res chain seq x y z
N MET A 1 -84.38 14.96 16.15
CA MET A 1 -83.43 15.21 15.04
C MET A 1 -81.99 15.39 15.53
N ILE A 2 -81.72 16.16 16.61
CA ILE A 2 -80.37 16.41 17.16
C ILE A 2 -79.68 15.15 17.75
N LEU A 3 -80.43 14.22 18.35
CA LEU A 3 -79.87 12.97 18.93
C LEU A 3 -79.38 11.95 17.88
N LEU A 4 -79.93 11.99 16.66
CA LEU A 4 -79.53 11.12 15.55
C LEU A 4 -78.27 11.64 14.83
N GLU A 5 -78.11 12.96 14.73
CA GLU A 5 -76.88 13.57 14.21
C GLU A 5 -75.69 13.41 15.16
N LEU A 6 -75.90 13.51 16.48
CA LEU A 6 -74.85 13.26 17.49
C LEU A 6 -74.37 11.79 17.48
N SER A 7 -75.28 10.84 17.29
CA SER A 7 -74.94 9.41 17.12
C SER A 7 -74.11 9.15 15.86
N PHE A 8 -74.46 9.79 14.73
CA PHE A 8 -73.77 9.62 13.45
C PHE A 8 -72.39 10.31 13.39
N ILE A 9 -72.25 11.46 14.06
CA ILE A 9 -70.97 12.17 14.21
C ILE A 9 -70.01 11.42 15.14
N MET A 10 -70.53 10.81 16.21
CA MET A 10 -69.72 10.03 17.16
C MET A 10 -69.21 8.72 16.56
N ASP A 11 -69.95 8.12 15.63
CA ASP A 11 -69.54 6.93 14.87
C ASP A 11 -68.45 7.27 13.84
N LYS A 12 -68.66 8.30 12.99
CA LYS A 12 -67.65 8.78 12.02
C LYS A 12 -66.34 9.23 12.66
N ARG A 13 -66.39 9.85 13.84
CA ARG A 13 -65.20 10.25 14.60
C ARG A 13 -64.45 9.04 15.16
N LYS A 14 -65.14 7.99 15.61
CA LYS A 14 -64.53 6.71 15.99
C LYS A 14 -63.92 5.99 14.80
N THR A 15 -64.59 6.00 13.63
CA THR A 15 -64.05 5.44 12.39
C THR A 15 -62.80 6.20 11.92
N GLY A 16 -62.80 7.53 11.99
CA GLY A 16 -61.65 8.37 11.64
C GLY A 16 -60.45 8.17 12.59
N ILE A 17 -60.70 8.04 13.90
CA ILE A 17 -59.66 7.71 14.88
C ILE A 17 -59.11 6.30 14.63
N ALA A 18 -59.96 5.31 14.35
CA ALA A 18 -59.52 3.96 14.01
C ALA A 18 -58.69 3.93 12.72
N LEU A 19 -59.07 4.72 11.71
CA LEU A 19 -58.31 4.87 10.47
C LEU A 19 -56.93 5.52 10.73
N PHE A 20 -56.85 6.54 11.58
CA PHE A 20 -55.58 7.18 11.92
C PHE A 20 -54.66 6.24 12.70
N ILE A 21 -55.21 5.50 13.68
CA ILE A 21 -54.46 4.50 14.44
C ILE A 21 -53.93 3.40 13.52
N THR A 22 -54.76 2.86 12.62
CA THR A 22 -54.33 1.83 11.66
C THR A 22 -53.27 2.35 10.70
N LEU A 23 -53.40 3.58 10.19
CA LEU A 23 -52.39 4.22 9.35
C LEU A 23 -51.05 4.40 10.09
N MET A 24 -51.10 4.85 11.36
CA MET A 24 -49.92 5.03 12.20
C MET A 24 -49.22 3.70 12.50
N VAL A 25 -50.00 2.63 12.76
CA VAL A 25 -49.46 1.28 12.95
C VAL A 25 -48.80 0.77 11.66
N ILE A 26 -49.46 0.92 10.51
CA ILE A 26 -48.88 0.53 9.21
C ILE A 26 -47.60 1.30 8.92
N ALA A 27 -47.57 2.62 9.16
CA ALA A 27 -46.38 3.45 8.97
C ALA A 27 -45.23 3.02 9.90
N SER A 28 -45.53 2.68 11.16
CA SER A 28 -44.55 2.14 12.10
C SER A 28 -43.98 0.79 11.64
N ILE A 29 -44.84 -0.14 11.21
CA ILE A 29 -44.42 -1.44 10.68
C ILE A 29 -43.55 -1.26 9.43
N MET A 30 -43.95 -0.38 8.50
CA MET A 30 -43.16 -0.06 7.30
C MET A 30 -41.79 0.52 7.64
N SER A 31 -41.71 1.40 8.64
CA SER A 31 -40.44 1.96 9.12
C SER A 31 -39.51 0.87 9.69
N ILE A 32 -40.06 -0.04 10.50
CA ILE A 32 -39.30 -1.18 11.05
C ILE A 32 -38.79 -2.08 9.91
N ILE A 33 -39.65 -2.41 8.94
CA ILE A 33 -39.28 -3.23 7.79
C ILE A 33 -38.16 -2.58 6.98
N ALA A 34 -38.24 -1.27 6.71
CA ALA A 34 -37.20 -0.53 5.98
C ALA A 34 -35.85 -0.57 6.71
N VAL A 35 -35.87 -0.37 8.04
CA VAL A 35 -34.67 -0.48 8.87
C VAL A 35 -34.11 -1.92 8.83
N SER A 36 -34.96 -2.94 8.93
CA SER A 36 -34.55 -4.35 8.84
C SER A 36 -33.90 -4.69 7.49
N PHE A 37 -34.45 -4.22 6.37
CA PHE A 37 -33.84 -4.42 5.06
C PHE A 37 -32.46 -3.76 4.96
N THR A 38 -32.31 -2.55 5.51
CA THR A 38 -31.01 -1.86 5.56
C THR A 38 -29.97 -2.68 6.34
N TYR A 39 -30.37 -3.31 7.46
CA TYR A 39 -29.49 -4.19 8.21
C TYR A 39 -29.15 -5.48 7.45
N LEU A 40 -30.13 -6.10 6.78
CA LEU A 40 -29.89 -7.30 5.97
C LEU A 40 -28.93 -7.03 4.81
N GLU A 41 -29.08 -5.90 4.13
CA GLU A 41 -28.17 -5.50 3.05
C GLU A 41 -26.74 -5.28 3.57
N LYS A 42 -26.59 -4.63 4.73
CA LYS A 42 -25.30 -4.48 5.39
C LYS A 42 -24.67 -5.84 5.74
N VAL A 43 -25.43 -6.74 6.34
CA VAL A 43 -24.97 -8.09 6.69
C VAL A 43 -24.56 -8.87 5.43
N GLN A 44 -25.34 -8.78 4.36
CA GLN A 44 -25.02 -9.42 3.08
C GLN A 44 -23.72 -8.87 2.49
N LYS A 45 -23.52 -7.54 2.54
CA LYS A 45 -22.30 -6.87 2.05
C LYS A 45 -21.08 -7.27 2.88
N ASP A 46 -21.20 -7.31 4.20
CA ASP A 46 -20.11 -7.68 5.10
C ASP A 46 -19.75 -9.16 4.97
N ALA A 47 -20.75 -10.04 4.82
CA ALA A 47 -20.55 -11.45 4.51
C ALA A 47 -19.85 -11.65 3.16
N GLY A 48 -20.29 -10.94 2.12
CA GLY A 48 -19.67 -10.96 0.79
C GLY A 48 -18.21 -10.50 0.84
N ARG A 49 -17.90 -9.41 1.56
CA ARG A 49 -16.53 -8.93 1.75
C ARG A 49 -15.65 -9.94 2.50
N THR A 50 -16.18 -10.57 3.53
CA THR A 50 -15.47 -11.60 4.31
C THR A 50 -15.19 -12.83 3.44
N SER A 51 -16.16 -13.26 2.64
CA SER A 51 -15.99 -14.35 1.69
C SER A 51 -14.93 -14.03 0.62
N ALA A 52 -14.94 -12.81 0.08
CA ALA A 52 -13.92 -12.34 -0.84
C ALA A 52 -12.52 -12.29 -0.21
N LEU A 53 -12.41 -11.94 1.08
CA LEU A 53 -11.14 -11.99 1.81
C LEU A 53 -10.61 -13.43 1.93
N ILE A 54 -11.48 -14.41 2.22
CA ILE A 54 -11.10 -15.82 2.26
C ILE A 54 -10.59 -16.27 0.88
N GLN A 55 -11.31 -15.91 -0.19
CA GLN A 55 -10.89 -16.19 -1.56
C GLN A 55 -9.55 -15.53 -1.89
N ALA A 56 -9.35 -14.28 -1.48
CA ALA A 56 -8.08 -13.57 -1.66
C ALA A 56 -6.92 -14.29 -0.95
N ASN A 57 -7.14 -14.82 0.25
CA ASN A 57 -6.13 -15.56 0.99
C ASN A 57 -5.75 -16.89 0.30
N LEU A 58 -6.74 -17.62 -0.24
CA LEU A 58 -6.49 -18.83 -1.03
C LEU A 58 -5.69 -18.51 -2.30
N LEU A 59 -6.11 -17.47 -3.03
CA LEU A 59 -5.44 -17.02 -4.23
C LEU A 59 -4.01 -16.54 -3.93
N TYR A 60 -3.80 -15.81 -2.84
CA TYR A 60 -2.49 -15.39 -2.38
C TYR A 60 -1.57 -16.59 -2.14
N GLY A 61 -2.04 -17.61 -1.42
CA GLY A 61 -1.27 -18.85 -1.21
C GLY A 61 -0.85 -19.50 -2.52
N ASN A 62 -1.80 -19.70 -3.44
CA ASN A 62 -1.53 -20.29 -4.75
C ASN A 62 -0.55 -19.46 -5.58
N THR A 63 -0.74 -18.15 -5.62
CA THR A 63 0.15 -17.24 -6.36
C THR A 63 1.57 -17.28 -5.78
N VAL A 64 1.73 -17.29 -4.46
CA VAL A 64 3.05 -17.39 -3.82
C VAL A 64 3.73 -18.72 -4.13
N GLU A 65 2.99 -19.83 -4.13
CA GLU A 65 3.54 -21.14 -4.53
C GLU A 65 4.02 -21.14 -5.98
N ILE A 66 3.23 -20.57 -6.89
CA ILE A 66 3.60 -20.42 -8.30
C ILE A 66 4.86 -19.56 -8.42
N LEU A 67 4.89 -18.38 -7.80
CA LEU A 67 6.06 -17.50 -7.81
C LEU A 67 7.30 -18.21 -7.26
N LYS A 68 7.17 -19.01 -6.20
CA LYS A 68 8.27 -19.83 -5.65
C LYS A 68 8.81 -20.87 -6.62
N ARG A 69 7.97 -21.45 -7.48
CA ARG A 69 8.40 -22.40 -8.52
C ARG A 69 9.09 -21.69 -9.68
N PHE A 70 8.60 -20.53 -10.10
CA PHE A 70 9.16 -19.79 -11.24
C PHE A 70 10.37 -18.92 -10.87
N PHE A 71 10.43 -18.42 -9.64
CA PHE A 71 11.45 -17.51 -9.12
C PHE A 71 12.07 -18.00 -7.80
N PRO A 72 12.76 -19.16 -7.77
CA PRO A 72 13.40 -19.64 -6.55
C PRO A 72 14.53 -18.70 -6.08
N ALA A 73 14.86 -18.78 -4.78
CA ALA A 73 15.73 -17.82 -4.09
C ALA A 73 17.15 -17.66 -4.66
N GLU A 74 17.69 -18.71 -5.28
CA GLU A 74 19.10 -18.79 -5.73
C GLU A 74 19.24 -18.98 -7.25
N SER A 75 18.23 -18.56 -8.01
CA SER A 75 18.24 -18.73 -9.48
C SER A 75 18.42 -17.42 -10.22
N ASP A 76 19.26 -17.44 -11.25
CA ASP A 76 19.44 -16.34 -12.18
C ASP A 76 18.23 -16.30 -13.13
N ASN A 77 17.31 -15.36 -12.89
CA ASN A 77 16.04 -15.26 -13.61
C ASN A 77 15.86 -13.89 -14.28
N ASN A 78 16.94 -13.19 -14.65
CA ASN A 78 16.84 -11.81 -15.15
C ASN A 78 15.80 -11.65 -16.26
N ASP A 79 15.80 -12.53 -17.27
CA ASP A 79 14.87 -12.47 -18.39
C ASP A 79 13.40 -12.67 -17.95
N LYS A 80 13.17 -13.59 -17.01
CA LYS A 80 11.82 -13.83 -16.46
C LYS A 80 11.37 -12.68 -15.57
N LEU A 81 12.29 -12.09 -14.82
CA LEU A 81 12.03 -10.93 -13.98
C LEU A 81 11.67 -9.71 -14.84
N ALA A 82 12.39 -9.51 -15.95
CA ALA A 82 12.06 -8.47 -16.93
C ALA A 82 10.65 -8.63 -17.48
N LEU A 83 10.25 -9.86 -17.81
CA LEU A 83 8.89 -10.14 -18.28
C LEU A 83 7.83 -9.86 -17.22
N ILE A 84 7.99 -10.37 -15.99
CA ILE A 84 6.96 -10.23 -14.95
C ILE A 84 6.88 -8.81 -14.37
N TYR A 85 7.93 -8.00 -14.52
CA TYR A 85 7.93 -6.59 -14.09
C TYR A 85 7.28 -5.64 -15.10
N THR A 86 7.19 -6.05 -16.36
CA THR A 86 6.66 -5.22 -17.45
C THR A 86 5.26 -5.65 -17.89
N MET A 87 4.94 -6.94 -17.81
CA MET A 87 3.70 -7.49 -18.34
C MET A 87 2.76 -8.04 -17.25
N PRO A 88 1.48 -7.61 -17.22
CA PRO A 88 0.48 -8.22 -16.34
C PRO A 88 0.15 -9.65 -16.79
N LEU A 89 0.04 -10.56 -15.83
CA LEU A 89 -0.39 -11.94 -16.04
C LEU A 89 -1.89 -12.06 -15.83
N ILE A 90 -2.61 -12.35 -16.92
CA ILE A 90 -4.08 -12.45 -16.91
C ILE A 90 -4.48 -13.91 -17.08
N LEU A 91 -5.30 -14.41 -16.14
CA LEU A 91 -5.91 -15.73 -16.18
C LEU A 91 -7.42 -15.55 -16.24
N ASN A 92 -8.05 -16.02 -17.32
CA ASN A 92 -9.48 -15.99 -17.51
C ASN A 92 -9.99 -17.43 -17.77
N GLU A 93 -11.06 -17.80 -17.11
CA GLU A 93 -11.73 -19.08 -17.32
C GLU A 93 -13.19 -18.83 -17.73
N ALA A 94 -13.50 -19.10 -19.00
CA ALA A 94 -14.77 -18.70 -19.60
C ALA A 94 -16.01 -19.38 -18.99
N LYS A 95 -15.88 -20.59 -18.43
CA LYS A 95 -17.04 -21.34 -17.91
C LYS A 95 -17.46 -20.85 -16.52
N SER A 96 -16.51 -20.59 -15.63
CA SER A 96 -16.81 -20.06 -14.29
C SER A 96 -16.94 -18.53 -14.24
N GLY A 97 -16.52 -17.83 -15.30
CA GLY A 97 -16.39 -16.37 -15.30
C GLY A 97 -15.25 -15.87 -14.41
N PHE A 98 -14.37 -16.78 -13.96
CA PHE A 98 -13.20 -16.42 -13.17
C PHE A 98 -12.23 -15.58 -14.00
N SER A 99 -11.83 -14.45 -13.43
CA SER A 99 -10.80 -13.58 -13.99
C SER A 99 -9.85 -13.14 -12.88
N LEU A 100 -8.56 -13.24 -13.16
CA LEU A 100 -7.46 -12.87 -12.28
C LEU A 100 -6.43 -12.10 -13.09
N ASN A 101 -5.99 -10.97 -12.57
CA ASN A 101 -4.90 -10.18 -13.12
C ASN A 101 -3.83 -9.97 -12.04
N LEU A 102 -2.62 -10.46 -12.28
CA LEU A 102 -1.45 -10.30 -11.43
C LEU A 102 -0.47 -9.34 -12.11
N THR A 103 -0.16 -8.24 -11.45
CA THR A 103 0.89 -7.31 -11.87
C THR A 103 1.97 -7.30 -10.81
N CYS A 104 3.22 -7.51 -11.18
CA CYS A 104 4.35 -7.36 -10.27
C CYS A 104 5.29 -6.28 -10.80
N GLN A 105 5.96 -5.59 -9.88
CA GLN A 105 6.94 -4.55 -10.19
C GLN A 105 8.15 -4.78 -9.30
N ALA A 106 9.32 -4.31 -9.71
CA ALA A 106 10.51 -4.34 -8.86
C ALA A 106 10.22 -3.62 -7.53
N LEU A 107 10.65 -4.21 -6.42
CA LEU A 107 10.43 -3.66 -5.07
C LEU A 107 11.57 -2.75 -4.63
N MET A 108 12.79 -2.99 -5.12
CA MET A 108 14.03 -2.35 -4.66
C MET A 108 14.45 -1.18 -5.56
N ILE A 109 13.50 -0.31 -5.89
CA ILE A 109 13.68 0.77 -6.90
C ILE A 109 14.43 2.01 -6.36
N GLY A 110 14.65 2.04 -5.04
CA GLY A 110 15.40 3.06 -4.31
C GLY A 110 15.89 2.52 -2.97
N PRO A 111 16.65 3.30 -2.19
CA PRO A 111 17.18 2.87 -0.90
C PRO A 111 16.03 2.48 0.05
N PRO A 112 16.19 1.41 0.84
CA PRO A 112 15.32 1.17 1.98
C PRO A 112 15.37 2.32 2.98
N ILE A 113 14.20 2.81 3.42
CA ILE A 113 14.14 3.90 4.41
C ILE A 113 14.85 3.53 5.73
N ASN A 114 14.86 2.23 6.07
CA ASN A 114 15.53 1.70 7.26
C ASN A 114 17.06 1.89 7.25
N TRP A 115 17.66 2.27 6.11
CA TRP A 115 19.08 2.64 6.04
C TRP A 115 19.39 4.01 6.66
N LEU A 116 18.39 4.78 7.10
CA LEU A 116 18.62 5.96 7.95
C LEU A 116 19.28 5.60 9.29
N ASP A 117 19.05 4.39 9.83
CA ASP A 117 19.73 3.91 11.04
C ASP A 117 21.16 3.44 10.72
N GLU A 118 22.14 4.23 11.14
CA GLU A 118 23.58 3.95 11.00
C GLU A 118 24.01 2.60 11.61
N LYS A 119 23.25 2.06 12.58
CA LYS A 119 23.56 0.74 13.15
C LYS A 119 23.26 -0.38 12.18
N VAL A 120 22.18 -0.24 11.40
CA VAL A 120 21.78 -1.20 10.35
C VAL A 120 22.82 -1.24 9.23
N THR A 121 23.45 -0.11 8.95
CA THR A 121 24.41 0.09 7.86
C THR A 121 25.87 0.19 8.34
N SER A 122 26.16 -0.10 9.61
CA SER A 122 27.49 0.04 10.22
C SER A 122 28.66 -0.55 9.40
N THR A 123 28.42 -1.64 8.67
CA THR A 123 29.41 -2.28 7.79
C THR A 123 29.60 -1.62 6.42
N MET A 124 28.71 -0.69 6.06
CA MET A 124 28.62 -0.01 4.76
C MET A 124 27.97 1.38 4.93
N PRO A 125 28.68 2.35 5.53
CA PRO A 125 28.12 3.67 5.85
C PRO A 125 27.56 4.41 4.63
N GLU A 126 28.06 4.12 3.43
CA GLU A 126 27.58 4.72 2.18
C GLU A 126 26.10 4.46 1.92
N LYS A 127 25.53 3.36 2.47
CA LYS A 127 24.09 3.11 2.41
C LYS A 127 23.30 4.21 3.14
N THR A 128 23.75 4.61 4.33
CA THR A 128 23.13 5.71 5.07
C THR A 128 23.37 7.04 4.39
N THR A 129 24.58 7.27 3.86
CA THR A 129 24.88 8.51 3.12
C THR A 129 23.92 8.73 1.95
N ILE A 130 23.64 7.70 1.16
CA ILE A 130 22.70 7.81 0.03
C ILE A 130 21.27 8.03 0.54
N THR A 131 20.82 7.27 1.55
CA THR A 131 19.45 7.42 2.07
C THR A 131 19.22 8.79 2.71
N LYS A 132 20.19 9.31 3.48
CA LYS A 132 20.14 10.66 4.07
C LYS A 132 20.15 11.72 2.98
N GLY A 133 21.05 11.62 1.99
CA GLY A 133 21.09 12.57 0.87
C GLY A 133 19.77 12.64 0.11
N VAL A 134 19.15 11.49 -0.19
CA VAL A 134 17.81 11.47 -0.82
C VAL A 134 16.75 12.12 0.06
N PHE A 135 16.77 11.83 1.36
CA PHE A 135 15.82 12.39 2.33
C PHE A 135 15.95 13.92 2.44
N GLU A 136 17.19 14.43 2.55
CA GLU A 136 17.52 15.86 2.58
C GLU A 136 17.06 16.57 1.29
N SER A 137 17.32 15.99 0.12
CA SER A 137 16.83 16.56 -1.14
C SER A 137 15.31 16.60 -1.22
N ILE A 138 14.60 15.59 -0.71
CA ILE A 138 13.12 15.60 -0.67
C ILE A 138 12.62 16.71 0.26
N ILE A 139 13.24 16.87 1.43
CA ILE A 139 12.93 17.97 2.36
C ILE A 139 13.03 19.32 1.64
N GLU A 140 14.10 19.53 0.90
CA GLU A 140 14.36 20.77 0.17
C GLU A 140 13.36 20.98 -0.97
N ILE A 141 13.18 19.97 -1.85
CA ILE A 141 12.29 20.03 -3.02
C ILE A 141 10.84 20.32 -2.61
N TYR A 142 10.38 19.73 -1.50
CA TYR A 142 9.00 19.83 -1.06
C TYR A 142 8.76 20.86 0.04
N ASP A 143 9.81 21.55 0.50
CA ASP A 143 9.74 22.61 1.52
C ASP A 143 9.01 22.11 2.79
N ILE A 144 9.56 21.06 3.40
CA ILE A 144 9.05 20.45 4.64
C ILE A 144 9.36 21.39 5.82
N LYS A 145 8.35 21.69 6.65
CA LYS A 145 8.44 22.74 7.68
C LYS A 145 9.46 22.44 8.78
N GLU A 146 9.39 21.26 9.39
CA GLU A 146 10.20 20.86 10.56
C GLU A 146 10.95 19.56 10.24
N PRO A 147 11.98 19.61 9.38
CA PRO A 147 12.60 18.41 8.82
C PRO A 147 13.29 17.53 9.87
N ASN A 148 13.91 18.13 10.88
CA ASN A 148 14.58 17.40 11.96
C ASN A 148 13.58 16.58 12.79
N GLU A 149 12.38 17.11 13.01
CA GLU A 149 11.32 16.43 13.77
C GLU A 149 10.76 15.25 12.98
N LEU A 150 10.63 15.39 11.65
CA LEU A 150 10.27 14.28 10.77
C LEU A 150 11.35 13.18 10.80
N GLU A 151 12.62 13.55 10.70
CA GLU A 151 13.73 12.59 10.78
C GLU A 151 13.72 11.85 12.12
N GLU A 152 13.55 12.56 13.23
CA GLU A 152 13.49 11.94 14.55
C GLU A 152 12.35 10.93 14.63
N LEU A 153 11.14 11.29 14.19
CA LEU A 153 9.99 10.38 14.19
C LEU A 153 10.24 9.12 13.35
N LEU A 154 10.88 9.26 12.19
CA LEU A 154 11.28 8.12 11.37
C LEU A 154 12.31 7.26 12.08
N LEU A 155 13.35 7.85 12.69
CA LEU A 155 14.37 7.12 13.43
C LEU A 155 13.80 6.40 14.67
N GLN A 156 12.83 6.99 15.36
CA GLN A 156 12.13 6.35 16.48
C GLN A 156 11.41 5.08 16.02
N GLU A 157 10.68 5.15 14.90
CA GLU A 157 9.99 3.99 14.33
C GLU A 157 10.97 2.93 13.79
N ILE A 158 12.06 3.36 13.14
CA ILE A 158 13.08 2.45 12.60
C ILE A 158 13.81 1.70 13.72
N THR A 159 14.25 2.42 14.76
CA THR A 159 15.05 1.83 15.84
C THR A 159 14.21 1.16 16.93
N GLY A 160 12.93 1.54 17.03
CA GLY A 160 12.03 1.19 18.13
C GLY A 160 12.44 1.82 19.46
N LYS A 161 13.23 2.91 19.42
CA LYS A 161 13.66 3.66 20.62
C LYS A 161 12.91 4.98 20.66
N TYR A 162 12.15 5.20 21.73
CA TYR A 162 11.46 6.45 21.96
C TYR A 162 12.23 7.26 23.01
N THR A 163 12.31 8.57 22.82
CA THR A 163 12.94 9.51 23.75
C THR A 163 12.11 9.73 25.01
N GLN A 164 10.82 9.37 25.00
CA GLN A 164 9.91 9.49 26.14
C GLN A 164 9.39 8.11 26.59
N ASN A 165 9.38 7.86 27.90
CA ASN A 165 8.86 6.64 28.52
C ASN A 165 7.36 6.49 28.22
N ARG A 166 7.01 5.54 27.34
CA ARG A 166 5.62 5.10 27.16
C ARG A 166 5.33 3.92 28.10
N ASP A 167 5.50 4.15 29.41
CA ASP A 167 5.34 3.12 30.45
C ASP A 167 3.91 2.54 30.55
N TYR A 168 2.93 3.17 29.89
CA TYR A 168 1.50 2.82 29.96
C TYR A 168 0.93 2.14 28.71
N GLU A 169 1.72 1.85 27.69
CA GLU A 169 1.22 1.12 26.52
C GLU A 169 1.64 -0.36 26.59
N PRO A 170 0.72 -1.29 26.91
CA PRO A 170 1.01 -2.72 26.84
C PRO A 170 1.12 -3.11 25.36
N ARG A 171 2.31 -3.00 24.79
CA ARG A 171 2.53 -3.24 23.36
C ARG A 171 3.17 -4.60 23.17
N LEU A 172 2.44 -5.48 22.47
CA LEU A 172 3.02 -6.52 21.61
C LEU A 172 4.35 -5.98 21.04
N LYS A 173 5.46 -6.71 21.20
CA LYS A 173 6.81 -6.29 20.76
C LYS A 173 6.69 -5.52 19.43
N GLN A 174 6.87 -4.20 19.48
CA GLN A 174 6.80 -3.41 18.26
C GLN A 174 7.87 -3.92 17.30
N GLN A 175 7.44 -4.21 16.08
CA GLN A 175 8.33 -4.64 15.02
C GLN A 175 9.26 -3.46 14.72
N LYS A 176 10.58 -3.67 14.89
CA LYS A 176 11.59 -2.66 14.55
C LYS A 176 11.68 -2.50 13.03
N GLY A 177 11.88 -1.27 12.58
CA GLY A 177 11.97 -0.94 11.18
C GLY A 177 10.60 -0.64 10.56
N ILE A 178 10.62 0.15 9.50
CA ILE A 178 9.48 0.46 8.66
C ILE A 178 9.44 -0.59 7.55
N VAL A 179 8.52 -1.55 7.65
CA VAL A 179 8.46 -2.71 6.74
C VAL A 179 7.32 -2.65 5.73
N SER A 180 6.47 -1.62 5.78
CA SER A 180 5.42 -1.36 4.80
C SER A 180 5.17 0.14 4.63
N LYS A 181 4.55 0.51 3.50
CA LYS A 181 4.18 1.90 3.20
C LYS A 181 3.15 2.41 4.21
N GLU A 182 2.29 1.54 4.70
CA GLU A 182 1.22 1.83 5.64
C GLU A 182 1.78 2.21 7.00
N GLN A 183 2.84 1.51 7.44
CA GLN A 183 3.57 1.88 8.65
C GLN A 183 4.23 3.25 8.49
N PHE A 184 4.89 3.48 7.36
CA PHE A 184 5.49 4.78 7.04
C PHE A 184 4.45 5.92 7.04
N ASN A 185 3.32 5.72 6.36
CA ASN A 185 2.23 6.70 6.27
C ASN A 185 1.64 7.04 7.65
N LYS A 186 1.64 6.11 8.62
CA LYS A 186 1.22 6.41 9.99
C LYS A 186 2.18 7.40 10.67
N VAL A 187 3.49 7.25 10.44
CA VAL A 187 4.50 8.19 10.95
C VAL A 187 4.30 9.56 10.30
N LEU A 188 4.12 9.60 8.98
CA LEU A 188 3.87 10.85 8.27
C LEU A 188 2.58 11.54 8.72
N LEU A 189 1.50 10.79 8.92
CA LEU A 189 0.23 11.33 9.41
C LEU A 189 0.40 11.93 10.81
N HIS A 190 1.16 11.25 11.68
CA HIS A 190 1.46 11.77 13.01
C HIS A 190 2.24 13.08 12.94
N TYR A 191 3.29 13.15 12.12
CA TYR A 191 4.05 14.37 11.87
C TYR A 191 3.14 15.49 11.31
N ALA A 192 2.36 15.20 10.26
CA ALA A 192 1.49 16.18 9.59
C ALA A 192 0.47 16.81 10.56
N LEU A 193 -0.04 16.02 11.51
CA LEU A 193 -0.96 16.49 12.54
C LEU A 193 -0.26 17.34 13.63
N MET A 194 0.98 16.99 14.00
CA MET A 194 1.72 17.71 15.04
C MET A 194 2.25 19.06 14.57
N TYR A 195 2.73 19.14 13.33
CA TYR A 195 3.40 20.32 12.79
C TYR A 195 2.58 21.05 11.70
N ASP A 196 1.31 20.66 11.53
CA ASP A 196 0.39 21.22 10.53
C ASP A 196 1.01 21.25 9.11
N ASP A 197 1.63 20.15 8.70
CA ASP A 197 2.35 20.01 7.44
C ASP A 197 1.72 18.91 6.57
N GLN A 198 0.59 19.24 5.96
CA GLN A 198 -0.16 18.29 5.11
C GLN A 198 0.58 17.96 3.80
N LYS A 199 1.53 18.80 3.36
CA LYS A 199 2.31 18.58 2.13
C LYS A 199 3.08 17.26 2.21
N VAL A 200 3.56 16.88 3.40
CA VAL A 200 4.30 15.63 3.61
C VAL A 200 3.52 14.39 3.12
N LEU A 201 2.19 14.43 3.14
CA LEU A 201 1.31 13.32 2.76
C LEU A 201 1.10 13.24 1.26
N THR A 202 1.43 14.28 0.50
CA THR A 202 1.28 14.34 -0.96
C THR A 202 2.56 13.94 -1.69
N ILE A 203 3.70 13.89 -0.98
CA ILE A 203 4.98 13.45 -1.52
C ILE A 203 4.89 11.97 -1.93
N PRO A 204 5.33 11.60 -3.15
CA PRO A 204 5.27 10.22 -3.63
C PRO A 204 6.46 9.41 -3.10
N TRP A 205 6.55 9.24 -1.78
CA TRP A 205 7.67 8.62 -1.07
C TRP A 205 8.08 7.23 -1.60
N GLU A 206 7.12 6.43 -2.08
CA GLU A 206 7.39 5.13 -2.70
C GLU A 206 8.23 5.19 -3.97
N LYS A 207 8.34 6.37 -4.59
CA LYS A 207 9.19 6.58 -5.76
C LYS A 207 10.63 6.92 -5.37
N TYR A 208 10.91 7.14 -4.09
CA TYR A 208 12.25 7.43 -3.57
C TYR A 208 12.78 6.30 -2.68
N PHE A 209 11.90 5.68 -1.91
CA PHE A 209 12.27 4.70 -0.89
C PHE A 209 11.55 3.37 -1.04
N SER A 210 12.23 2.32 -0.59
CA SER A 210 11.65 0.99 -0.40
C SER A 210 11.27 0.76 1.06
N PHE A 211 10.09 0.18 1.32
CA PHE A 211 9.63 -0.13 2.68
C PHE A 211 9.71 -1.64 2.94
N ILE A 212 10.88 -2.11 3.39
CA ILE A 212 11.16 -3.53 3.59
C ILE A 212 12.05 -3.78 4.81
N HIS A 213 12.03 -5.02 5.31
CA HIS A 213 13.04 -5.46 6.26
C HIS A 213 14.42 -5.51 5.58
N THR A 214 15.39 -4.79 6.15
CA THR A 214 16.76 -4.73 5.65
C THR A 214 17.66 -5.80 6.28
N THR A 215 18.54 -6.36 5.47
CA THR A 215 19.65 -7.25 5.88
C THR A 215 20.97 -6.66 5.38
N LYS A 216 22.10 -7.21 5.84
CA LYS A 216 23.43 -6.78 5.38
C LYS A 216 23.58 -6.86 3.85
N ASP A 217 22.98 -7.89 3.25
CA ASP A 217 23.02 -8.17 1.81
C ASP A 217 21.96 -7.44 0.99
N THR A 218 21.13 -6.59 1.63
CA THR A 218 20.12 -5.81 0.90
C THR A 218 20.82 -4.84 -0.04
N LYS A 219 20.36 -4.79 -1.30
CA LYS A 219 20.87 -3.93 -2.36
C LYS A 219 19.70 -3.24 -3.06
N ILE A 220 19.97 -2.11 -3.70
CA ILE A 220 19.04 -1.46 -4.63
C ILE A 220 19.13 -2.19 -5.97
N ASP A 221 18.01 -2.38 -6.66
CA ASP A 221 17.99 -2.97 -8.00
C ASP A 221 18.44 -1.93 -9.04
N GLY A 222 19.70 -2.03 -9.51
CA GLY A 222 20.28 -1.05 -10.41
C GLY A 222 19.63 -0.99 -11.80
N ASN A 223 18.82 -1.98 -12.18
CA ASN A 223 18.18 -2.02 -13.50
C ASN A 223 16.74 -1.48 -13.47
N TYR A 224 16.14 -1.35 -12.29
CA TYR A 224 14.73 -0.98 -12.12
C TYR A 224 14.56 0.22 -11.20
N LEU A 225 15.55 1.11 -11.16
CA LEU A 225 15.45 2.35 -10.40
C LEU A 225 14.28 3.21 -10.88
N SER A 226 13.64 3.89 -9.93
CA SER A 226 12.65 4.92 -10.26
C SER A 226 13.35 6.18 -10.79
N PRO A 227 12.74 6.86 -11.79
CA PRO A 227 13.25 8.13 -12.29
C PRO A 227 13.45 9.19 -11.19
N GLU A 228 12.53 9.25 -10.23
CA GLU A 228 12.56 10.22 -9.14
C GLU A 228 13.74 9.99 -8.19
N PHE A 229 14.01 8.74 -7.81
CA PHE A 229 15.20 8.41 -7.03
C PHE A 229 16.47 8.74 -7.81
N MET A 230 16.54 8.41 -9.11
CA MET A 230 17.72 8.69 -9.92
C MET A 230 18.00 10.18 -10.04
N SER A 231 16.96 10.97 -10.28
CA SER A 231 17.08 12.43 -10.38
C SER A 231 17.70 13.01 -9.11
N VAL A 232 17.20 12.62 -7.95
CA VAL A 232 17.69 13.09 -6.65
C VAL A 232 19.07 12.54 -6.31
N ALA A 233 19.29 11.24 -6.45
CA ALA A 233 20.52 10.58 -5.99
C ALA A 233 21.75 10.93 -6.81
N PHE A 234 21.56 11.35 -8.06
CA PHE A 234 22.63 11.67 -8.99
C PHE A 234 22.65 13.13 -9.44
N ASP A 235 21.74 13.97 -8.89
CA ASP A 235 21.60 15.39 -9.24
C ASP A 235 21.41 15.61 -10.76
N ILE A 236 20.46 14.86 -11.33
CA ILE A 236 20.10 14.92 -12.75
C ILE A 236 18.67 15.45 -12.86
N PRO A 237 18.39 16.44 -13.72
CA PRO A 237 17.03 16.90 -13.98
C PRO A 237 16.07 15.74 -14.31
N ILE A 238 14.89 15.74 -13.68
CA ILE A 238 13.93 14.63 -13.80
C ILE A 238 13.48 14.42 -15.25
N GLU A 239 13.44 15.47 -16.05
CA GLU A 239 13.08 15.44 -17.47
C GLU A 239 14.10 14.60 -18.27
N ILE A 240 15.39 14.81 -18.01
CA ILE A 240 16.46 14.04 -18.66
C ILE A 240 16.38 12.56 -18.27
N VAL A 241 16.10 12.29 -16.99
CA VAL A 241 15.93 10.92 -16.52
C VAL A 241 14.72 10.27 -17.22
N GLN A 242 13.58 10.94 -17.28
CA GLN A 242 12.37 10.39 -17.90
C GLN A 242 12.53 10.14 -19.40
N ASP A 243 13.29 10.98 -20.10
CA ASP A 243 13.52 10.85 -21.54
C ASP A 243 14.53 9.75 -21.89
N SER A 244 15.55 9.55 -21.04
CA SER A 244 16.71 8.69 -21.36
C SER A 244 16.77 7.38 -20.56
N TRP A 245 16.07 7.28 -19.43
CA TRP A 245 16.04 6.07 -18.60
C TRP A 245 14.88 5.16 -18.99
N ILE A 246 15.19 4.07 -19.70
CA ILE A 246 14.23 3.01 -20.00
C ILE A 246 14.37 1.90 -18.95
N VAL A 247 13.42 1.86 -18.02
CA VAL A 247 13.40 0.92 -16.89
C VAL A 247 13.48 -0.53 -17.41
N GLY A 248 14.49 -1.28 -16.92
CA GLY A 248 14.70 -2.68 -17.29
C GLY A 248 15.47 -2.92 -18.59
N GLU A 249 15.68 -1.89 -19.41
CA GLU A 249 16.48 -1.97 -20.65
C GLU A 249 17.85 -1.30 -20.50
N SER A 250 17.88 -0.11 -19.89
CA SER A 250 19.10 0.63 -19.62
C SER A 250 19.83 0.09 -18.39
N THR A 251 21.16 0.11 -18.40
CA THR A 251 21.95 -0.14 -17.18
C THR A 251 22.30 1.18 -16.52
N LEU A 252 22.33 1.21 -15.18
CA LEU A 252 22.73 2.41 -14.43
C LEU A 252 24.13 2.92 -14.87
N SER A 253 25.06 2.01 -15.18
CA SER A 253 26.42 2.38 -15.58
C SER A 253 26.43 3.12 -16.92
N THR A 254 25.68 2.61 -17.89
CA THR A 254 25.56 3.23 -19.21
C THR A 254 24.90 4.59 -19.08
N PHE A 255 23.77 4.65 -18.39
CA PHE A 255 23.00 5.89 -18.21
C PHE A 255 23.83 6.99 -17.53
N LEU A 256 24.56 6.69 -16.45
CA LEU A 256 25.40 7.68 -15.78
C LEU A 256 26.54 8.17 -16.67
N THR A 257 27.16 7.27 -17.44
CA THR A 257 28.26 7.62 -18.36
C THR A 257 27.77 8.53 -19.49
N GLU A 258 26.60 8.24 -20.07
CA GLU A 258 25.98 9.05 -21.12
C GLU A 258 25.59 10.46 -20.64
N ASN A 259 25.28 10.59 -19.35
CA ASN A 259 24.99 11.87 -18.70
C ASN A 259 26.22 12.55 -18.07
N GLY A 260 27.43 12.12 -18.43
CA GLY A 260 28.69 12.76 -18.00
C GLY A 260 29.09 12.51 -16.54
N ILE A 261 28.39 11.60 -15.84
CA ILE A 261 28.68 11.27 -14.45
C ILE A 261 29.69 10.12 -14.40
N SER A 262 30.96 10.47 -14.14
CA SER A 262 32.07 9.51 -14.06
C SER A 262 32.16 8.75 -12.72
N LYS A 263 31.06 8.68 -11.96
CA LYS A 263 31.04 8.06 -10.63
C LYS A 263 31.03 6.53 -10.78
N THR A 264 32.04 5.85 -10.24
CA THR A 264 32.06 4.39 -10.20
C THR A 264 30.90 3.87 -9.35
N ILE A 265 30.03 3.04 -9.95
CA ILE A 265 28.90 2.44 -9.25
C ILE A 265 29.42 1.47 -8.19
N ASN A 266 28.97 1.67 -6.95
CA ASN A 266 29.28 0.76 -5.86
C ASN A 266 28.39 -0.50 -5.95
N ASN A 267 28.94 -1.58 -6.50
CA ASN A 267 28.27 -2.88 -6.66
C ASN A 267 27.88 -3.57 -5.32
N LYS A 268 28.31 -3.02 -4.17
CA LYS A 268 27.85 -3.45 -2.85
C LYS A 268 26.52 -2.80 -2.45
N ILE A 269 26.18 -1.66 -3.05
CA ILE A 269 24.92 -0.93 -2.83
C ILE A 269 23.91 -1.26 -3.92
N TYR A 270 24.35 -1.20 -5.17
CA TYR A 270 23.51 -1.48 -6.34
C TYR A 270 23.76 -2.91 -6.84
N ALA A 271 22.69 -3.61 -7.17
CA ALA A 271 22.76 -4.86 -7.90
C ALA A 271 22.98 -4.57 -9.38
N ASN A 272 23.84 -5.37 -10.03
CA ASN A 272 24.10 -5.34 -11.46
C ASN A 272 23.13 -6.23 -12.27
N LYS A 273 22.21 -6.88 -11.57
CA LYS A 273 21.21 -7.82 -12.09
C LYS A 273 19.90 -7.55 -11.37
N ALA A 274 18.80 -7.90 -12.03
CA ALA A 274 17.47 -7.77 -11.47
C ALA A 274 17.38 -8.55 -10.15
N LEU A 275 16.85 -7.91 -9.12
CA LEU A 275 16.64 -8.55 -7.83
C LEU A 275 15.31 -9.30 -7.85
N ASN A 276 15.32 -10.53 -7.35
CA ASN A 276 14.10 -11.30 -7.05
C ASN A 276 13.41 -10.74 -5.78
N ALA A 277 12.94 -9.51 -5.90
CA ALA A 277 12.24 -8.74 -4.88
C ALA A 277 11.20 -7.88 -5.59
N MET A 278 9.93 -8.23 -5.42
CA MET A 278 8.82 -7.70 -6.20
C MET A 278 7.64 -7.29 -5.33
N HIS A 279 7.00 -6.19 -5.72
CA HIS A 279 5.71 -5.78 -5.22
C HIS A 279 4.64 -6.28 -6.18
N CYS A 280 3.77 -7.18 -5.73
CA CYS A 280 2.72 -7.76 -6.54
C CYS A 280 1.34 -7.24 -6.12
N LYS A 281 0.52 -6.94 -7.10
CA LYS A 281 -0.89 -6.56 -6.97
C LYS A 281 -1.71 -7.56 -7.76
N GLN A 282 -2.69 -8.17 -7.11
CA GLN A 282 -3.60 -9.10 -7.74
C GLN A 282 -5.03 -8.60 -7.65
N THR A 283 -5.69 -8.57 -8.80
CA THR A 283 -7.10 -8.20 -8.93
C THR A 283 -7.89 -9.42 -9.41
N PHE A 284 -9.04 -9.70 -8.80
CA PHE A 284 -9.87 -10.85 -9.16
C PHE A 284 -11.36 -10.52 -9.07
N VAL A 285 -12.17 -11.27 -9.80
CA VAL A 285 -13.64 -11.16 -9.75
C VAL A 285 -14.21 -12.24 -8.83
N TYR A 286 -15.10 -11.86 -7.92
CA TYR A 286 -15.84 -12.77 -7.05
C TYR A 286 -17.26 -12.24 -6.84
N GLN A 287 -18.29 -13.07 -7.09
CA GLN A 287 -19.70 -12.67 -7.00
C GLN A 287 -19.99 -11.34 -7.72
N GLU A 288 -19.57 -11.24 -8.98
CA GLU A 288 -19.74 -10.06 -9.86
C GLU A 288 -19.06 -8.76 -9.38
N ARG A 289 -18.24 -8.85 -8.33
CA ARG A 289 -17.49 -7.71 -7.78
C ARG A 289 -16.00 -7.92 -7.99
N GLN A 290 -15.29 -6.82 -8.22
CA GLN A 290 -13.84 -6.83 -8.37
C GLN A 290 -13.16 -6.52 -7.05
N TYR A 291 -12.22 -7.36 -6.65
CA TYR A 291 -11.45 -7.21 -5.43
C TYR A 291 -9.96 -7.16 -5.74
N ARG A 292 -9.20 -6.50 -4.86
CA ARG A 292 -7.75 -6.40 -4.99
C ARG A 292 -7.04 -6.71 -3.68
N PHE A 293 -5.93 -7.40 -3.79
CA PHE A 293 -4.93 -7.47 -2.73
C PHE A 293 -3.53 -7.20 -3.28
N LYS A 294 -2.60 -6.89 -2.39
CA LYS A 294 -1.20 -6.69 -2.70
C LYS A 294 -0.32 -7.39 -1.68
N PHE A 295 0.91 -7.71 -2.07
CA PHE A 295 1.90 -8.33 -1.22
C PHE A 295 3.30 -8.10 -1.79
N ASN A 296 4.30 -8.28 -0.95
CA ASN A 296 5.70 -8.27 -1.34
C ASN A 296 6.21 -9.71 -1.42
N TYR A 297 7.05 -9.99 -2.41
CA TYR A 297 7.71 -11.28 -2.58
C TYR A 297 9.22 -11.06 -2.71
N ILE A 298 10.00 -11.64 -1.80
CA ILE A 298 11.45 -11.46 -1.72
C ILE A 298 12.09 -12.83 -1.55
N LYS A 299 12.90 -13.25 -2.53
CA LYS A 299 13.72 -14.49 -2.50
C LYS A 299 12.95 -15.72 -1.98
N GLY A 300 11.81 -16.05 -2.57
CA GLY A 300 11.06 -17.26 -2.20
C GLY A 300 10.14 -17.13 -0.99
N ARG A 301 10.04 -15.94 -0.39
CA ARG A 301 9.14 -15.64 0.73
C ARG A 301 8.21 -14.50 0.38
N SER A 302 7.00 -14.52 0.90
CA SER A 302 6.04 -13.43 0.78
C SER A 302 5.74 -12.80 2.13
N ASN A 303 5.47 -11.49 2.13
CA ASN A 303 5.07 -10.72 3.30
C ASN A 303 4.15 -9.57 2.90
N ASN A 304 3.61 -8.87 3.91
CA ASN A 304 2.77 -7.68 3.75
C ASN A 304 1.53 -7.93 2.86
N PHE A 305 0.83 -9.04 3.09
CA PHE A 305 -0.46 -9.28 2.45
C PHE A 305 -1.47 -8.23 2.94
N GLU A 306 -2.05 -7.49 1.99
CA GLU A 306 -3.04 -6.47 2.27
C GLU A 306 -4.22 -6.59 1.31
N PHE A 307 -5.41 -6.78 1.89
CA PHE A 307 -6.67 -6.82 1.15
C PHE A 307 -7.30 -5.43 1.12
N ASN A 308 -7.36 -4.83 -0.07
CA ASN A 308 -7.83 -3.46 -0.25
C ASN A 308 -9.36 -3.38 -0.43
N GLY A 309 -10.06 -4.52 -0.40
CA GLY A 309 -11.51 -4.57 -0.55
C GLY A 309 -11.98 -4.50 -2.00
N GLN A 310 -13.24 -4.08 -2.16
CA GLN A 310 -13.91 -3.94 -3.44
C GLN A 310 -13.46 -2.64 -4.12
N ASN A 311 -13.13 -2.70 -5.42
CA ASN A 311 -12.96 -1.51 -6.26
C ASN A 311 -14.30 -0.86 -6.59
#